data_AF-A0A843I7L3-F1
#
_entry.id   AF-A0A843I7L3-F1
#
_cell.length_a   1.000
_cell.length_b   1.000
_cell.length_c   1.000
_cell.angle_alpha   90.00
_cell.angle_beta   90.00
_cell.angle_gamma   90.00
#
_symmetry.space_group_name_H-M   'P 1'
#
loop_
_entity.id
_entity.type
_entity.pdbx_description
1 polymer ?
#
loop_
_entity_poly.entity_id
_entity_poly.type
_entity_poly.pdbx_seq_one_letter_code
_entity_poly.pdbx_strand_id
1 'polypeptide(L)'
;TLSIYVPGKYFDGVKNSNGTFNCTINEKNKVGNYSAKDAPIVIPINTPGYSAQTAPTSYNPQEVKNYTDSGIIYVYPGCRGRDNGDNFTGGAPWGVTDLKASIMYLKFNKDIIP
;
A
#
# COMPACT_ATOMS: atom_id res chain seq x y z
N THR A 1 -0.65 0.37 10.48
CA THR A 1 -1.62 0.68 9.41
C THR A 1 -0.94 0.54 8.07
N LEU A 2 -1.67 0.15 7.03
CA LEU A 2 -1.16 -0.09 5.68
C LEU A 2 -2.12 0.53 4.67
N SER A 3 -1.63 1.39 3.79
CA SER A 3 -2.41 1.98 2.70
C SER A 3 -2.03 1.31 1.39
N ILE A 4 -3.01 0.81 0.64
CA ILE A 4 -2.83 0.13 -0.64
C ILE A 4 -3.60 0.93 -1.69
N TYR A 5 -2.88 1.44 -2.68
CA TYR A 5 -3.45 2.20 -3.79
C TYR A 5 -3.29 1.41 -5.08
N VAL A 6 -4.41 1.11 -5.71
CA VAL A 6 -4.50 0.25 -6.88
C VAL A 6 -5.10 1.05 -8.05
N PRO A 7 -4.60 0.88 -9.28
CA PRO A 7 -5.26 1.43 -10.45
C PRO A 7 -6.73 1.01 -10.53
N GLY A 8 -7.65 1.96 -10.63
CA GLY A 8 -9.08 1.67 -10.61
C GLY A 8 -9.55 0.71 -11.72
N LYS A 9 -8.84 0.68 -12.86
CA LYS A 9 -9.14 -0.25 -13.97
C LYS A 9 -8.96 -1.73 -13.62
N TYR A 10 -8.25 -2.05 -12.53
CA TYR A 10 -8.06 -3.43 -12.05
C TYR A 10 -9.28 -3.96 -11.29
N PHE A 11 -10.33 -3.16 -11.17
CA PHE A 11 -11.58 -3.56 -10.56
C PHE A 11 -12.77 -3.31 -11.48
N ASP A 12 -13.73 -4.21 -11.42
CA ASP A 12 -15.12 -3.94 -11.78
C ASP A 12 -15.86 -3.56 -10.49
N GLY A 13 -16.16 -2.27 -10.34
CA GLY A 13 -16.71 -1.68 -9.11
C GLY A 13 -18.16 -1.25 -9.21
N VAL A 14 -18.97 -1.64 -8.24
CA VAL A 14 -20.35 -1.16 -8.04
C VAL A 14 -20.36 -0.17 -6.89
N LYS A 15 -20.80 1.07 -7.16
CA LYS A 15 -20.83 2.15 -6.16
C LYS A 15 -21.91 1.90 -5.11
N ASN A 16 -21.55 2.07 -3.84
CA ASN A 16 -22.45 2.03 -2.70
C ASN A 16 -23.00 3.43 -2.35
N SER A 17 -24.10 3.48 -1.60
CA SER A 17 -24.72 4.74 -1.16
C SER A 17 -23.82 5.58 -0.25
N ASN A 18 -22.88 4.96 0.47
CA ASN A 18 -21.96 5.61 1.40
C ASN A 18 -20.64 6.11 0.76
N GLY A 19 -20.53 6.10 -0.57
CA GLY A 19 -19.33 6.55 -1.28
C GLY A 19 -18.21 5.50 -1.39
N THR A 20 -18.42 4.28 -0.87
CA THR A 20 -17.52 3.13 -1.09
C THR A 20 -17.93 2.36 -2.35
N PHE A 21 -17.15 1.33 -2.71
CA PHE A 21 -17.45 0.44 -3.84
C PHE A 21 -17.36 -1.02 -3.38
N ASN A 22 -18.25 -1.87 -3.90
CA ASN A 22 -18.05 -3.30 -3.94
C ASN A 22 -17.30 -3.64 -5.22
N CYS A 23 -16.12 -4.24 -5.11
CA CYS A 23 -15.24 -4.48 -6.25
C CYS A 23 -15.00 -5.98 -6.47
N THR A 24 -14.89 -6.38 -7.73
CA THR A 24 -14.32 -7.66 -8.15
C THR A 24 -13.07 -7.40 -8.97
N ILE A 25 -12.06 -8.27 -8.87
CA ILE A 25 -10.78 -8.09 -9.58
C ILE A 25 -10.99 -8.33 -11.08
N ASN A 26 -10.52 -7.39 -11.90
CA ASN A 26 -10.48 -7.50 -13.35
C ASN A 26 -9.03 -7.69 -13.82
N GLU A 27 -8.68 -8.95 -14.12
CA GLU A 27 -7.34 -9.32 -14.61
C GLU A 27 -7.11 -9.01 -16.10
N LYS A 28 -8.14 -8.56 -16.82
CA LYS A 28 -8.07 -8.36 -18.28
C LYS A 28 -7.70 -6.92 -18.65
N ASN A 29 -8.24 -5.97 -17.89
CA ASN A 29 -7.98 -4.55 -18.12
C ASN A 29 -6.51 -4.22 -17.83
N LYS A 30 -5.98 -3.27 -18.62
CA LYS A 30 -4.61 -2.81 -18.49
C LYS A 30 -4.50 -1.33 -18.20
N VAL A 31 -3.45 -0.98 -17.47
CA VAL A 31 -2.92 0.38 -17.32
C VAL A 31 -1.44 0.33 -17.67
N GLY A 32 -1.04 1.05 -18.71
CA GLY A 32 0.27 0.83 -19.33
C GLY A 32 0.42 -0.62 -19.82
N ASN A 33 1.48 -1.28 -19.38
CA ASN A 33 1.78 -2.67 -19.77
C ASN A 33 1.19 -3.73 -18.82
N TYR A 34 0.67 -3.29 -17.66
CA TYR A 34 0.28 -4.17 -16.56
C TYR A 34 -1.23 -4.34 -16.46
N SER A 35 -1.62 -5.47 -15.90
CA SER A 35 -2.96 -5.84 -15.44
C SER A 35 -2.93 -6.11 -13.93
N ALA A 36 -4.06 -6.42 -13.30
CA ALA A 36 -4.05 -6.90 -11.91
C ALA A 36 -3.03 -8.05 -11.72
N LYS A 37 -3.12 -9.07 -12.56
CA LYS A 37 -2.31 -10.30 -12.47
C LYS A 37 -0.79 -10.11 -12.39
N ASP A 38 -0.25 -9.06 -13.00
CA ASP A 38 1.19 -8.88 -13.19
C ASP A 38 1.68 -7.47 -12.81
N ALA A 39 0.85 -6.66 -12.17
CA ALA A 39 1.25 -5.34 -11.73
C ALA A 39 2.37 -5.41 -10.70
N PRO A 40 3.46 -4.65 -10.87
CA PRO A 40 4.46 -4.53 -9.83
C PRO A 40 3.87 -3.80 -8.62
N ILE A 41 4.29 -4.23 -7.43
CA ILE A 41 3.98 -3.57 -6.16
C ILE A 41 5.21 -2.79 -5.72
N VAL A 42 5.06 -1.48 -5.50
CA VAL A 42 6.10 -0.60 -4.95
C VAL A 42 5.78 -0.29 -3.50
N ILE A 43 6.78 -0.49 -2.63
CA ILE A 43 6.75 -0.12 -1.21
C ILE A 43 7.86 0.90 -0.96
N PRO A 44 7.56 2.21 -0.93
CA PRO A 44 8.55 3.21 -0.61
C PRO A 44 8.86 3.20 0.88
N ILE A 45 10.13 3.46 1.20
CA ILE A 45 10.66 3.53 2.56
C ILE A 45 11.29 4.90 2.74
N ASN A 46 10.64 5.72 3.54
CA ASN A 46 10.98 7.11 3.85
C ASN A 46 11.25 7.25 5.35
N THR A 47 12.37 6.67 5.81
CA THR A 47 12.78 6.67 7.22
C THR A 47 14.10 7.43 7.42
N PRO A 48 14.18 8.74 7.08
CA PRO A 48 15.42 9.51 7.19
C PRO A 48 15.96 9.48 8.62
N GLY A 49 17.25 9.14 8.77
CA GLY A 49 17.87 8.97 10.08
C GLY A 49 17.16 7.95 10.98
N TYR A 50 16.50 6.95 10.41
CA TYR A 50 15.69 5.95 11.12
C TYR A 50 14.43 6.52 11.79
N SER A 51 13.87 7.64 11.29
CA SER A 51 12.58 8.15 11.76
C SER A 51 11.45 7.14 11.48
N ALA A 52 10.36 7.27 12.23
CA ALA A 52 9.14 6.53 11.92
C ALA A 52 8.56 6.97 10.56
N GLN A 53 7.85 6.07 9.89
CA GLN A 53 7.03 6.36 8.72
C GLN A 53 5.57 6.22 9.11
N THR A 54 4.78 7.28 8.92
CA THR A 54 3.34 7.26 9.18
C THR A 54 2.60 6.83 7.93
N ALA A 55 1.70 5.84 8.05
CA ALA A 55 0.83 5.47 6.94
C ALA A 55 -0.12 6.64 6.60
N PRO A 56 -0.35 6.97 5.32
CA PRO A 56 -1.30 8.00 4.93
C PRO A 56 -2.71 7.64 5.39
N THR A 57 -3.43 8.64 5.88
CA THR A 57 -4.85 8.52 6.27
C THR A 57 -5.80 9.06 5.19
N SER A 58 -5.25 9.66 4.13
CA SER A 58 -5.98 10.22 3.00
C SER A 58 -5.24 9.96 1.69
N TYR A 59 -5.92 10.20 0.57
CA TYR A 59 -5.31 10.09 -0.76
C TYR A 59 -4.48 11.34 -1.08
N ASN A 60 -3.21 11.14 -1.44
CA ASN A 60 -2.29 12.18 -1.89
C ASN A 60 -1.92 11.95 -3.38
N PRO A 61 -2.54 12.69 -4.32
CA PRO A 61 -2.28 12.52 -5.75
C PRO A 61 -0.80 12.68 -6.13
N GLN A 62 -0.09 13.62 -5.51
CA GLN A 62 1.29 13.97 -5.85
C GLN A 62 2.27 12.82 -5.57
N GLU A 63 1.92 11.96 -4.63
CA GLU A 63 2.72 10.81 -4.20
C GLU A 63 2.34 9.52 -4.93
N VAL A 64 1.04 9.34 -5.17
CA VAL A 64 0.48 8.05 -5.62
C VAL A 64 0.22 8.01 -7.13
N LYS A 65 -0.23 9.13 -7.71
CA LYS A 65 -0.86 9.13 -9.05
C LYS A 65 0.08 8.68 -10.16
N ASN A 66 1.35 9.07 -10.11
CA ASN A 66 2.33 8.68 -11.13
C ASN A 66 2.50 7.15 -11.20
N TYR A 67 2.44 6.47 -10.05
CA TYR A 67 2.52 5.01 -9.98
C TYR A 67 1.24 4.37 -10.51
N THR A 68 0.08 4.80 -10.01
CA THR A 68 -1.21 4.20 -10.40
C THR A 68 -1.55 4.46 -11.86
N ASP A 69 -1.21 5.63 -12.42
CA ASP A 69 -1.39 5.94 -13.84
C ASP A 69 -0.46 5.10 -14.74
N SER A 70 0.65 4.62 -14.20
CA SER A 70 1.58 3.71 -14.88
C SER A 70 1.22 2.23 -14.69
N GLY A 71 0.13 1.93 -13.98
CA GLY A 71 -0.34 0.57 -13.70
C GLY A 71 0.37 -0.12 -12.52
N ILE A 72 1.10 0.64 -11.72
CA ILE A 72 1.83 0.15 -10.55
C ILE A 72 0.92 0.22 -9.32
N ILE A 73 0.95 -0.81 -8.49
CA ILE A 73 0.29 -0.81 -7.18
C ILE A 73 1.25 -0.16 -6.18
N TYR A 74 0.78 0.90 -5.52
CA TYR A 74 1.56 1.65 -4.56
C TYR A 74 1.11 1.30 -3.14
N VAL A 75 2.02 0.79 -2.32
CA VAL A 75 1.73 0.32 -0.97
C VAL A 75 2.56 1.10 0.04
N TYR A 76 1.90 1.81 0.94
CA TYR A 76 2.54 2.66 1.93
C TYR A 76 2.28 2.15 3.36
N PRO A 77 3.20 1.35 3.93
CA PRO A 77 3.09 0.90 5.30
C PRO A 77 3.46 2.02 6.27
N GLY A 78 2.82 2.04 7.44
CA GLY A 78 3.38 2.71 8.61
C GLY A 78 4.40 1.80 9.28
N CYS A 79 5.55 2.34 9.68
CA CYS A 79 6.55 1.61 10.46
C CYS A 79 7.10 2.47 11.59
N ARG A 80 7.45 1.81 12.70
CA ARG A 80 8.12 2.47 13.82
C ARG A 80 9.53 2.92 13.45
N GLY A 81 10.01 3.91 14.17
CA GLY A 81 11.34 4.49 14.01
C GLY A 81 12.26 4.22 15.20
N ARG A 82 13.34 5.00 15.28
CA ARG A 82 14.37 4.94 16.33
C ARG A 82 13.86 5.27 17.73
N ASP A 83 12.82 6.10 17.83
CA ASP A 83 12.34 6.59 19.12
C ASP A 83 11.75 5.44 19.94
N ASN A 84 12.03 5.43 21.24
CA ASN A 84 11.58 4.44 22.19
C ASN A 84 11.37 5.09 23.57
N GLY A 85 10.56 4.47 24.43
CA GLY A 85 10.38 4.93 25.81
C GLY A 85 9.60 3.93 26.65
N ASP A 86 9.36 4.27 27.91
CA ASP A 86 8.77 3.35 28.90
C ASP A 86 7.39 2.81 28.48
N ASN A 87 6.62 3.61 27.75
CA ASN A 87 5.25 3.30 27.34
C ASN A 87 5.09 2.99 25.84
N PHE A 88 6.18 2.98 25.06
CA PHE A 88 6.11 2.65 23.64
C PHE A 88 7.39 1.99 23.13
N THR A 89 7.20 0.96 22.33
CA THR A 89 8.33 0.20 21.78
C THR A 89 8.64 0.63 20.35
N GLY A 90 9.76 1.32 20.18
CA GLY A 90 10.44 1.50 18.90
C GLY A 90 11.92 1.15 19.04
N GLY A 91 12.79 1.78 18.27
CA GLY A 91 14.19 1.39 18.16
C GLY A 91 14.38 0.13 17.31
N ALA A 92 15.64 -0.29 17.12
CA ALA A 92 15.92 -1.53 16.41
C ALA A 92 15.35 -2.75 17.16
N PRO A 93 14.73 -3.74 16.47
CA PRO A 93 14.58 -3.88 15.01
C PRO A 93 13.20 -3.45 14.47
N TRP A 94 12.42 -2.66 15.20
CA TRP A 94 10.97 -2.56 14.96
C TRP A 94 10.57 -1.99 13.61
N GLY A 95 11.31 -1.02 13.06
CA GLY A 95 11.03 -0.50 11.73
C GLY A 95 11.05 -1.59 10.65
N VAL A 96 12.09 -2.44 10.62
CA VAL A 96 12.18 -3.53 9.64
C VAL A 96 11.19 -4.66 9.95
N THR A 97 10.89 -4.91 11.23
CA THR A 97 9.83 -5.86 11.63
C THR A 97 8.48 -5.44 11.06
N ASP A 98 8.12 -4.16 11.17
CA ASP A 98 6.86 -3.62 10.64
C ASP A 98 6.80 -3.70 9.10
N LEU A 99 7.90 -3.36 8.41
CA LEU A 99 7.99 -3.47 6.94
C LEU A 99 7.91 -4.93 6.46
N LYS A 100 8.50 -5.88 7.19
CA LYS A 100 8.34 -7.30 6.90
C LYS A 100 6.90 -7.75 7.14
N ALA A 101 6.25 -7.27 8.19
CA ALA A 101 4.85 -7.56 8.46
C ALA A 101 3.94 -7.08 7.33
N SER A 102 4.20 -5.90 6.73
CA SER A 102 3.43 -5.44 5.56
C SER A 102 3.62 -6.33 4.35
N ILE A 103 4.86 -6.79 4.07
CA ILE A 103 5.12 -7.75 2.99
C ILE A 103 4.39 -9.08 3.25
N MET A 104 4.43 -9.57 4.48
CA MET A 104 3.72 -10.81 4.86
C MET A 104 2.20 -10.66 4.70
N TYR A 105 1.65 -9.51 5.06
CA TYR A 105 0.24 -9.20 4.82
C TYR A 105 -0.12 -9.23 3.34
N LEU A 106 0.68 -8.61 2.47
CA LEU A 106 0.44 -8.64 1.02
C LEU A 106 0.48 -10.08 0.48
N LYS A 107 1.47 -10.88 0.89
CA LYS A 107 1.59 -12.28 0.47
C LYS A 107 0.44 -13.14 0.96
N PHE A 108 0.01 -12.94 2.20
CA PHE A 108 -1.12 -13.66 2.78
C PHE A 108 -2.42 -13.35 2.03
N ASN A 109 -2.58 -12.11 1.58
CA ASN A 109 -3.78 -11.64 0.87
C ASN A 109 -3.62 -11.60 -0.66
N LYS A 110 -2.67 -12.35 -1.23
CA LYS A 110 -2.33 -12.31 -2.67
C LYS A 110 -3.51 -12.62 -3.61
N ASP A 111 -4.54 -13.30 -3.12
CA ASP A 111 -5.70 -13.72 -3.91
C ASP A 111 -6.83 -12.68 -3.90
N ILE A 112 -6.72 -11.64 -3.05
CA ILE A 112 -7.73 -10.58 -2.92
C ILE A 112 -7.17 -9.16 -3.12
N ILE A 113 -5.86 -9.00 -3.04
CA ILE A 113 -5.16 -7.79 -3.47
C ILE A 113 -4.79 -8.02 -4.94
N PRO A 114 -5.23 -7.14 -5.88
CA PRO A 114 -4.86 -7.23 -7.29
C PRO A 114 -3.38 -7.37 -7.52
#